data_AF-A0A534KBM4-F1
#
_entry.id   AF-A0A534KBM4-F1
#
_cell.length_a   1.000
_cell.length_b   1.000
_cell.length_c   1.000
_cell.angle_alpha   90.00
_cell.angle_beta   90.00
_cell.angle_gamma   90.00
#
_symmetry.space_group_name_H-M   'P 1'
#
loop_
_entity.id
_entity.type
_entity.pdbx_description
1 polymer ?
#
loop_
_entity_poly.entity_id
_entity_poly.type
_entity_poly.pdbx_seq_one_letter_code
_entity_poly.pdbx_strand_id
1 'polypeptide(L)' 'VVDGSFEKVKTDHTASGLPVVLGGAGWIECRTVDILERGDHRIALADVVDIHQGRGKLMPLDALKWHYGG' A
#
# COMPACT_ATOMS: atom_id res chain seq x y z
N VAL A 1 -20.79 5.20 -1.07
CA VAL A 1 -19.91 4.15 -1.63
C VAL A 1 -18.71 4.85 -2.23
N VAL A 2 -17.53 4.74 -1.62
CA VAL A 2 -16.30 5.17 -2.30
C VAL A 2 -16.06 4.10 -3.35
N ASP A 3 -16.08 4.44 -4.63
CA ASP A 3 -16.12 3.43 -5.70
C ASP A 3 -14.83 2.61 -5.85
N GLY A 4 -13.81 2.88 -5.02
CA GLY A 4 -12.64 2.03 -4.77
C GLY A 4 -11.80 1.69 -6.00
N SER A 5 -12.13 2.25 -7.17
CA SER A 5 -11.59 1.78 -8.44
C SER A 5 -10.25 2.46 -8.72
N PHE A 6 -9.23 1.64 -8.98
CA PHE A 6 -7.94 2.10 -9.50
C PHE A 6 -8.08 2.84 -10.85
N GLU A 7 -9.21 2.67 -11.56
CA GLU A 7 -9.48 3.36 -12.84
C GLU A 7 -9.51 4.89 -12.70
N LYS A 8 -9.75 5.42 -11.49
CA LYS A 8 -9.81 6.86 -11.22
C LYS A 8 -8.50 7.45 -10.73
N VAL A 9 -7.48 6.62 -10.54
CA VAL A 9 -6.19 7.03 -9.99
C VAL A 9 -5.12 6.74 -11.02
N LYS A 10 -4.20 7.69 -11.23
CA LYS A 10 -3.06 7.45 -12.13
C LYS A 10 -2.17 6.38 -11.52
N THR A 11 -1.95 5.31 -12.25
CA THR A 11 -1.09 4.19 -11.86
C THR A 11 0.05 3.98 -12.85
N ASP A 12 1.10 3.34 -12.37
CA ASP A 12 2.16 2.75 -13.18
C ASP A 12 2.39 1.31 -12.69
N HIS A 13 3.38 0.60 -13.23
CA HIS A 13 3.68 -0.77 -12.83
C HIS A 13 5.14 -0.91 -12.40
N THR A 14 5.38 -1.75 -11.40
CA THR A 14 6.75 -2.18 -11.05
C THR A 14 7.32 -3.12 -12.11
N ALA A 15 8.60 -3.45 -12.01
CA ALA A 15 9.26 -4.39 -12.92
C ALA A 15 8.60 -5.80 -12.93
N SER A 16 7.97 -6.20 -11.82
CA SER A 16 7.21 -7.46 -11.72
C SER A 16 5.76 -7.34 -12.19
N GLY A 17 5.33 -6.15 -12.60
CA GLY A 17 3.99 -5.88 -13.11
C GLY A 17 2.94 -5.56 -12.04
N LEU A 18 3.35 -5.22 -10.81
CA LEU A 18 2.41 -4.82 -9.76
C LEU A 18 1.99 -3.34 -9.93
N PRO A 19 0.71 -2.99 -9.74
CA PRO A 19 0.25 -1.62 -9.90
C PRO A 19 0.75 -0.74 -8.75
N VAL A 20 1.23 0.45 -9.11
CA VAL A 20 1.71 1.48 -8.19
C VAL A 20 0.88 2.74 -8.37
N VAL A 21 0.40 3.31 -7.27
CA VAL A 21 -0.29 4.61 -7.30
C VAL A 21 0.72 5.75 -7.46
N LEU A 22 0.57 6.54 -8.53
CA LEU A 22 1.39 7.71 -8.75
C LEU A 22 1.01 8.85 -7.81
N GLY A 23 2.00 9.65 -7.39
CA GLY A 23 1.80 10.77 -6.47
C GLY A 23 1.83 10.40 -4.98
N GLY A 24 2.04 9.12 -4.65
CA GLY A 24 2.35 8.68 -3.29
C GLY A 24 3.72 9.18 -2.81
N ALA A 25 3.95 9.11 -1.50
CA ALA A 25 5.25 9.44 -0.88
C ALA A 25 6.37 8.45 -1.26
N GLY A 26 5.98 7.24 -1.67
CA GLY A 26 6.87 6.16 -2.08
C GLY A 26 6.11 4.84 -2.10
N TRP A 27 6.79 3.80 -2.53
CA TRP A 27 6.29 2.43 -2.50
C TRP A 27 7.42 1.46 -2.20
N ILE A 28 7.04 0.29 -1.70
CA ILE A 28 7.93 -0.83 -1.43
C ILE A 28 7.30 -2.04 -2.10
N GLU A 29 8.05 -2.74 -2.94
CA GLU A 29 7.65 -4.03 -3.45
C GLU A 29 8.17 -5.12 -2.54
N CYS A 30 7.31 -6.09 -2.22
CA CYS A 30 7.66 -7.17 -1.31
C CYS A 30 7.31 -8.54 -1.90
N ARG A 31 8.09 -9.55 -1.51
CA ARG A 31 7.76 -10.96 -1.70
C ARG A 31 7.28 -11.55 -0.39
N THR A 32 6.04 -12.05 -0.34
CA THR A 32 5.49 -12.69 0.86
C THR A 32 6.31 -13.92 1.25
N VAL A 33 6.65 -13.99 2.53
CA VAL A 33 7.42 -15.08 3.16
C VAL A 33 6.50 -15.96 3.99
N ASP A 34 5.58 -15.36 4.76
CA ASP A 34 4.65 -16.09 5.62
C ASP A 34 3.33 -15.32 5.81
N ILE A 35 2.27 -16.03 6.17
CA ILE A 35 0.96 -15.47 6.52
C ILE A 35 0.46 -16.13 7.79
N LEU A 36 0.23 -15.31 8.82
CA LEU A 36 -0.35 -15.74 10.09
C LEU A 36 -1.84 -15.38 10.15
N GLU A 37 -2.69 -16.38 10.33
CA GLU A 37 -4.14 -16.22 10.54
C GLU A 37 -4.41 -15.71 11.98
N ARG A 38 -5.03 -14.54 12.14
CA ARG A 38 -5.34 -13.92 13.44
C ARG A 38 -6.71 -13.23 13.46
N GLY A 39 -7.72 -13.95 13.95
CA GLY A 39 -9.07 -13.41 14.06
C GLY A 39 -9.66 -13.18 12.68
N ASP A 40 -10.16 -11.98 12.42
CA ASP A 40 -10.73 -11.56 11.14
C ASP A 40 -9.69 -10.94 10.18
N HIS A 41 -8.43 -10.83 10.61
CA HIS A 41 -7.33 -10.31 9.80
C HIS A 41 -6.19 -11.34 9.63
N ARG A 42 -5.39 -11.14 8.58
CA ARG A 42 -4.17 -11.90 8.32
C ARG A 42 -2.97 -11.00 8.45
N ILE A 43 -1.90 -11.49 9.06
CA ILE A 43 -0.63 -10.77 9.18
C ILE A 43 0.34 -11.39 8.17
N ALA A 44 0.74 -10.62 7.17
CA ALA A 44 1.73 -11.04 6.18
C ALA A 44 3.14 -10.60 6.59
N LEU A 45 4.09 -11.52 6.59
CA LEU A 45 5.53 -11.24 6.66
C LEU A 45 6.08 -11.27 5.24
N ALA A 46 6.88 -10.27 4.85
CA ALA A 46 7.39 -10.18 3.49
C ALA A 46 8.80 -9.58 3.42
N ASP A 47 9.62 -10.10 2.49
CA ASP A 47 10.93 -9.55 2.14
C ASP A 47 10.74 -8.34 1.23
N VAL A 48 11.45 -7.25 1.51
CA VAL A 48 11.53 -6.11 0.58
C VAL A 48 12.40 -6.49 -0.61
N VAL A 49 11.87 -6.34 -1.83
CA VAL A 49 12.59 -6.64 -3.07
C VAL A 49 12.90 -5.39 -3.90
N ASP A 50 12.15 -4.30 -3.71
CA ASP A 50 12.44 -3.00 -4.31
C ASP A 50 11.85 -1.85 -3.48
N ILE A 51 12.45 -0.66 -3.58
CA ILE A 51 12.05 0.54 -2.85
C ILE A 51 12.13 1.74 -3.78
N HIS A 52 11.09 2.56 -3.81
CA HIS A 52 11.09 3.80 -4.56
C HIS A 52 10.57 4.97 -3.73
N GLN A 53 11.30 6.07 -3.80
CA GLN A 53 10.87 7.34 -3.23
C GLN A 53 9.99 8.09 -4.23
N GLY A 54 8.76 8.37 -3.81
CA GLY A 54 7.81 9.15 -4.60
C GLY A 54 7.98 10.66 -4.38
N ARG A 55 7.23 11.45 -5.17
CA ARG A 55 7.17 12.92 -5.03
C ARG A 55 6.09 13.40 -4.07
N GLY A 56 5.24 12.48 -3.59
CA GLY A 56 4.17 12.78 -2.63
C GLY A 56 4.68 13.05 -1.22
N LYS A 57 3.75 13.38 -0.34
CA LYS A 57 4.02 13.60 1.10
C LYS A 57 3.35 12.51 1.93
N LEU A 58 3.97 12.17 3.06
CA LEU A 58 3.36 11.29 4.05
C LEU A 58 2.02 11.89 4.51
N MET A 59 0.99 11.04 4.58
CA MET A 59 -0.34 11.40 5.05
C MET A 59 -0.73 10.51 6.25
N PRO A 60 -0.44 10.93 7.48
CA PRO A 60 -0.82 10.19 8.67
C PRO A 60 -2.35 10.16 8.86
N LEU A 61 -2.90 9.04 9.36
CA LEU A 61 -4.34 8.92 9.64
C LEU A 61 -4.84 9.99 10.63
N ASP A 62 -4.03 10.34 11.63
CA ASP A 62 -4.37 11.38 12.61
C ASP A 62 -4.62 12.74 11.96
N ALA A 63 -3.89 13.08 10.89
CA ALA A 63 -4.09 14.33 10.15
C ALA A 63 -5.45 14.37 9.43
N LEU A 64 -6.04 13.19 9.15
CA LEU A 64 -7.35 13.03 8.54
C LEU A 64 -8.47 12.91 9.59
N LYS A 65 -8.14 12.84 10.88
CA LYS A 65 -9.07 12.52 11.98
C LYS A 65 -9.82 11.20 11.74
N TRP A 66 -9.13 10.24 11.12
CA TRP A 66 -9.67 8.91 10.83
C TRP A 66 -9.09 7.89 11.80
N HIS A 67 -9.89 6.85 12.06
CA HIS A 67 -9.51 5.75 12.94
C HIS A 67 -9.77 4.41 12.23
N TYR A 68 -8.81 3.50 12.31
CA TYR A 68 -8.93 2.13 11.81
C TYR A 68 -8.29 1.17 12.81
N GLY A 69 -9.10 0.64 13.72
CA GLY A 69 -8.69 -0.15 14.88
C GLY A 69 -9.42 0.29 16.15
N GLY A 70 -9.48 -0.59 17.15
CA GLY A 70 -10.18 -0.39 18.42
C GLY A 70 -10.62 -1.71 19.05
#